data_AF-A0A4Z0N8X4-F1
#
_entry.id   AF-A0A4Z0N8X4-F1
#
_cell.length_a   1.000
_cell.length_b   1.000
_cell.length_c   1.000
_cell.angle_alpha   90.00
_cell.angle_beta   90.00
_cell.angle_gamma   90.00
#
_symmetry.space_group_name_H-M   'P 1'
#
loop_
_entity.id
_entity.type
_entity.pdbx_description
1 polymer ?
#
loop_
_entity_poly.entity_id
_entity_poly.type
_entity_poly.pdbx_seq_one_letter_code
_entity_poly.pdbx_strand_id
1 'polypeptide(L)'
;MEILASRTLLRPADYARAVSFYRDEIGLAIAREYSGGTVFHAGQSLIELAGHGAPADSHGPFPGALWLQVRDLYATQDELRGRGVEIARGARQEPWGLHEMHVIDPDGVSLIFVQIPEDHPLRRDARG
;
A
#
# COMPACT_ATOMS: atom_id res chain seq x y z
N MET A 1 -7.95 -0.78 29.30
CA MET A 1 -7.81 0.08 28.11
C MET A 1 -8.42 -0.66 26.95
N GLU A 2 -9.31 -0.04 26.19
CA GLU A 2 -10.00 -0.66 25.04
C GLU A 2 -9.52 0.02 23.75
N ILE A 3 -9.06 -0.77 22.79
CA ILE A 3 -8.62 -0.29 21.47
C ILE A 3 -9.75 -0.58 20.49
N LEU A 4 -10.39 0.48 19.98
CA LEU A 4 -11.58 0.35 19.12
C LEU A 4 -11.22 0.22 17.63
N ALA A 5 -10.09 0.77 17.20
CA ALA A 5 -9.65 0.75 15.80
C ALA A 5 -8.13 1.00 15.68
N SER A 6 -7.56 0.64 14.54
CA SER A 6 -6.17 0.91 14.16
C SER A 6 -6.06 1.25 12.66
N ARG A 7 -4.96 1.89 12.28
CA ARG A 7 -4.61 2.22 10.89
C ARG A 7 -3.12 2.51 10.77
N THR A 8 -2.59 2.44 9.56
CA THR A 8 -1.23 2.90 9.25
C THR A 8 -1.27 4.38 8.93
N LEU A 9 -0.40 5.16 9.56
CA LEU A 9 -0.29 6.60 9.32
C LEU A 9 1.07 6.90 8.69
N LEU A 10 1.05 7.48 7.49
CA LEU A 10 2.21 8.00 6.78
C LEU A 10 2.22 9.53 6.87
N ARG A 11 3.42 10.10 7.01
CA ARG A 11 3.65 11.54 7.05
C ARG A 11 4.53 11.91 5.86
N PRO A 12 3.93 12.10 4.68
CA PRO A 12 4.68 12.41 3.47
C PRO A 12 5.36 13.78 3.58
N ALA A 13 6.52 13.95 2.96
CA ALA A 13 7.20 15.24 2.85
C ALA A 13 6.40 16.22 1.97
N ASP A 14 5.72 15.70 0.94
CA ASP A 14 4.78 16.44 0.11
C ASP A 14 3.40 15.76 0.16
N TYR A 15 2.50 16.35 0.96
CA TYR A 15 1.15 15.84 1.15
C TYR A 15 0.33 15.75 -0.15
N ALA A 16 0.40 16.78 -0.99
CA ALA A 16 -0.39 16.82 -2.22
C ALA A 16 0.10 15.77 -3.23
N ARG A 17 1.43 15.60 -3.34
CA ARG A 17 2.03 14.56 -4.19
C ARG A 17 1.63 13.17 -3.73
N ALA A 18 1.68 12.91 -2.42
CA ALA A 18 1.30 11.62 -1.86
C ALA A 18 -0.20 11.33 -2.05
N VAL A 19 -1.09 12.29 -1.79
CA VAL A 19 -2.53 12.11 -2.05
C VAL A 19 -2.79 11.75 -3.51
N SER A 20 -2.17 12.47 -4.45
CA SER A 20 -2.33 12.14 -5.88
C SER A 20 -1.78 10.76 -6.22
N PHE A 21 -0.64 10.37 -5.66
CA PHE A 21 -0.09 9.03 -5.84
C PHE A 21 -1.04 7.93 -5.35
N TYR A 22 -1.48 7.99 -4.09
CA TYR A 22 -2.33 6.94 -3.52
C TYR A 22 -3.75 6.93 -4.12
N ARG A 23 -4.32 8.09 -4.47
CA ARG A 23 -5.66 8.22 -5.04
C ARG A 23 -5.72 7.92 -6.53
N ASP A 24 -4.83 8.55 -7.31
CA ASP A 24 -4.94 8.59 -8.79
C ASP A 24 -4.08 7.51 -9.45
N GLU A 25 -2.83 7.36 -8.97
CA GLU A 25 -1.88 6.39 -9.55
C GLU A 25 -2.17 4.97 -9.05
N ILE A 26 -2.16 4.77 -7.72
CA ILE A 26 -2.48 3.47 -7.12
C ILE A 26 -3.98 3.16 -7.20
N GLY A 27 -4.84 4.18 -7.17
CA GLY A 27 -6.30 3.99 -7.31
C GLY A 27 -7.01 3.60 -6.02
N LEU A 28 -6.49 3.94 -4.84
CA LEU A 28 -7.17 3.64 -3.58
C LEU A 28 -8.40 4.53 -3.39
N ALA A 29 -9.49 3.93 -2.91
CA ALA A 29 -10.71 4.65 -2.59
C ALA A 29 -10.54 5.45 -1.28
N ILE A 30 -11.02 6.69 -1.29
CA ILE A 30 -11.06 7.55 -0.09
C ILE A 30 -12.15 7.04 0.86
N ALA A 31 -11.75 6.73 2.09
CA ALA A 31 -12.64 6.42 3.19
C ALA A 31 -13.14 7.68 3.91
N ARG A 32 -12.25 8.67 4.08
CA ARG A 32 -12.55 9.92 4.80
C ARG A 32 -11.56 11.02 4.44
N GLU A 33 -12.04 12.25 4.41
CA GLU A 33 -11.21 13.46 4.39
C GLU A 33 -11.51 14.33 5.61
N TYR A 34 -10.50 15.06 6.08
CA TYR A 34 -10.63 16.07 7.13
C TYR A 34 -9.53 17.12 6.98
N SER A 35 -9.64 18.22 7.75
CA SER A 35 -8.62 19.26 7.77
C SER A 35 -7.29 18.68 8.26
N GLY A 36 -6.35 18.45 7.34
CA GLY A 36 -5.00 17.97 7.64
C GLY A 36 -4.72 16.52 7.28
N GLY A 37 -5.67 15.77 6.70
CA GLY A 37 -5.39 14.40 6.25
C GLY A 37 -6.46 13.75 5.38
N THR A 38 -6.03 12.71 4.68
CA THR A 38 -6.87 11.86 3.83
C THR A 38 -6.66 10.41 4.23
N VAL A 39 -7.76 9.67 4.40
CA VAL A 39 -7.76 8.26 4.79
C VAL A 39 -8.29 7.43 3.63
N PHE A 40 -7.55 6.38 3.26
CA PHE A 40 -7.86 5.45 2.18
C PHE A 40 -8.26 4.08 2.71
N HIS A 41 -9.15 3.41 1.97
CA HIS A 41 -9.38 1.98 2.11
C HIS A 41 -8.21 1.18 1.51
N ALA A 42 -7.69 0.22 2.26
CA ALA A 42 -6.62 -0.68 1.84
C ALA A 42 -6.97 -2.13 2.21
N GLY A 43 -7.95 -2.71 1.51
CA GLY A 43 -8.50 -4.01 1.85
C GLY A 43 -9.19 -3.97 3.23
N GLN A 44 -8.71 -4.78 4.17
CA GLN A 44 -9.25 -4.80 5.55
C GLN A 44 -8.68 -3.70 6.47
N SER A 45 -7.70 -2.92 6.01
CA SER A 45 -7.07 -1.86 6.81
C SER A 45 -7.31 -0.48 6.21
N LEU A 46 -6.86 0.54 6.94
CA LEU A 46 -6.86 1.93 6.50
C LEU A 46 -5.42 2.46 6.43
N ILE A 47 -5.17 3.30 5.44
CA ILE A 47 -3.94 4.10 5.32
C ILE A 47 -4.33 5.57 5.46
N GLU A 48 -3.72 6.29 6.38
CA GLU A 48 -3.85 7.74 6.53
C GLU A 48 -2.60 8.43 6.01
N LEU A 49 -2.80 9.44 5.17
CA LEU A 49 -1.79 10.45 4.89
C LEU A 49 -2.10 11.65 5.76
N ALA A 50 -1.16 12.03 6.63
CA ALA A 50 -1.29 13.20 7.48
C ALA A 50 -0.35 14.32 7.00
N GLY A 51 -0.92 15.49 6.69
CA GLY A 51 -0.16 16.68 6.28
C GLY A 51 0.45 17.47 7.44
N HIS A 52 0.50 16.88 8.64
CA HIS A 52 0.93 17.55 9.86
C HIS A 52 1.79 16.65 10.76
N GLY A 53 2.61 17.27 11.61
CA GLY A 53 3.36 16.58 12.66
C GLY A 53 4.48 15.67 12.14
N ALA A 54 5.01 15.94 10.95
CA ALA A 54 6.29 15.37 10.53
C ALA A 54 7.39 15.92 11.47
N PRO A 55 8.16 15.07 12.18
CA PRO A 55 9.30 15.53 12.95
C PRO A 55 10.31 16.23 12.05
N ALA A 56 10.97 17.27 12.55
CA ALA A 56 12.05 17.96 11.82
C ALA A 56 13.18 17.01 11.40
N ASP A 57 13.35 15.91 12.13
CA ASP A 57 14.37 14.88 11.95
C ASP A 57 13.75 13.54 11.53
N SER A 58 12.84 13.52 10.55
CA SER A 58 12.29 12.25 10.05
C SER A 58 13.44 11.36 9.53
N HIS A 59 13.69 10.26 10.24
CA HIS A 59 14.78 9.31 9.98
C HIS A 59 14.56 8.48 8.70
N GLY A 60 14.57 9.14 7.54
CA GLY A 60 14.44 8.49 6.24
C GLY A 60 13.07 7.85 5.99
N PRO A 61 12.95 7.08 4.89
CA PRO A 61 11.70 6.42 4.54
C PRO A 61 11.22 5.46 5.64
N PHE A 62 9.91 5.22 5.69
CA PHE A 62 9.33 4.20 6.56
C PHE A 62 10.14 2.89 6.42
N PRO A 63 10.76 2.36 7.51
CA PRO A 63 11.70 1.25 7.41
C PRO A 63 11.01 -0.12 7.21
N GLY A 64 9.82 -0.12 6.64
CA GLY A 64 9.02 -1.30 6.33
C GLY A 64 8.35 -1.20 4.96
N ALA A 65 7.37 -2.07 4.73
CA ALA A 65 6.60 -2.08 3.49
C ALA A 65 5.10 -2.17 3.79
N LEU A 66 4.29 -1.66 2.87
CA LEU A 66 2.87 -1.94 2.82
C LEU A 66 2.66 -3.19 1.96
N TRP A 67 2.05 -4.22 2.53
CA TRP A 67 1.75 -5.47 1.84
C TRP A 67 0.28 -5.49 1.44
N LEU A 68 0.01 -5.45 0.14
CA LEU A 68 -1.32 -5.18 -0.44
C LEU A 68 -1.76 -6.33 -1.34
N GLN A 69 -2.71 -7.13 -0.85
CA GLN A 69 -3.24 -8.26 -1.60
C GLN A 69 -4.16 -7.82 -2.74
N VAL A 70 -3.89 -8.35 -3.93
CA VAL A 70 -4.71 -8.19 -5.14
C VAL A 70 -5.15 -9.56 -5.66
N ARG A 71 -6.21 -9.55 -6.48
CA ARG A 71 -6.76 -10.79 -7.05
C ARG A 71 -5.89 -11.35 -8.17
N ASP A 72 -5.41 -10.46 -9.04
CA ASP A 72 -4.55 -10.78 -10.18
C ASP A 72 -3.42 -9.75 -10.23
N LEU A 73 -2.20 -10.20 -9.95
CA LEU A 73 -1.03 -9.33 -9.88
C LEU A 73 -0.59 -8.84 -11.26
N TYR A 74 -0.71 -9.68 -12.29
CA TYR A 74 -0.25 -9.33 -13.63
C TYR A 74 -1.18 -8.32 -14.27
N ALA A 75 -2.50 -8.50 -14.11
CA ALA A 75 -3.47 -7.49 -14.50
C ALA A 75 -3.26 -6.17 -13.72
N THR A 76 -2.99 -6.25 -12.41
CA THR A 76 -2.67 -5.06 -11.59
C THR A 76 -1.41 -4.35 -12.12
N GLN A 77 -0.36 -5.09 -12.49
CA GLN A 77 0.85 -4.51 -13.06
C GLN A 77 0.56 -3.71 -14.33
N ASP A 78 -0.24 -4.28 -15.24
CA ASP A 78 -0.58 -3.64 -16.50
C ASP A 78 -1.46 -2.39 -16.30
N GLU A 79 -2.41 -2.45 -15.36
CA GLU A 79 -3.23 -1.32 -14.94
C GLU A 79 -2.38 -0.17 -14.37
N LEU A 80 -1.48 -0.48 -13.43
CA LEU A 80 -0.58 0.52 -12.83
C LEU A 80 0.35 1.14 -13.87
N ARG A 81 0.92 0.34 -14.79
CA ARG A 81 1.70 0.87 -15.92
C ARG A 81 0.87 1.77 -16.82
N GLY A 82 -0.39 1.40 -17.09
CA GLY A 82 -1.32 2.22 -17.86
C GLY A 82 -1.61 3.59 -17.24
N ARG A 83 -1.49 3.71 -15.91
CA ARG A 83 -1.58 4.97 -15.16
C ARG A 83 -0.25 5.71 -15.00
N GLY A 84 0.84 5.17 -15.56
CA GLY A 84 2.17 5.77 -15.49
C GLY A 84 2.96 5.46 -14.21
N VAL A 85 2.52 4.47 -13.42
CA VAL A 85 3.24 4.07 -12.20
C VAL A 85 4.52 3.31 -12.56
N GLU A 86 5.62 3.73 -11.97
CA GLU A 86 6.89 3.04 -12.11
C GLU A 86 6.90 1.73 -11.31
N ILE A 87 7.14 0.62 -12.00
CA ILE A 87 7.25 -0.70 -11.39
C ILE A 87 8.71 -0.96 -11.03
N ALA A 88 9.07 -0.73 -9.77
CA ALA A 88 10.43 -0.91 -9.26
C ALA A 88 10.90 -2.38 -9.35
N ARG A 89 9.98 -3.34 -9.18
CA ARG A 89 10.24 -4.76 -9.45
C ARG A 89 9.01 -5.43 -10.04
N GLY A 90 9.15 -5.96 -11.25
CA GLY A 90 8.05 -6.61 -11.98
C GLY A 90 7.47 -7.84 -11.26
N ALA A 91 6.20 -8.12 -11.54
CA ALA A 91 5.46 -9.27 -11.06
C ALA A 91 6.17 -10.59 -11.41
N ARG A 92 6.45 -11.41 -10.40
CA ARG A 92 6.99 -12.77 -10.58
C ARG A 92 6.54 -13.67 -9.45
N GLN A 93 6.58 -14.97 -9.70
CA GLN A 93 6.43 -15.96 -8.64
C GLN A 93 7.70 -16.00 -7.78
N GLU A 94 7.52 -16.02 -6.47
CA GLU A 94 8.57 -16.11 -5.47
C GLU A 94 8.80 -17.57 -5.05
N PRO A 95 9.97 -17.91 -4.50
CA PRO A 95 10.27 -19.28 -4.04
C PRO A 95 9.30 -19.83 -2.98
N TRP A 96 8.63 -18.95 -2.25
CA TRP A 96 7.59 -19.31 -1.27
C TRP A 96 6.19 -19.49 -1.88
N GLY A 97 6.05 -19.37 -3.20
CA GLY A 97 4.83 -19.69 -3.94
C GLY A 97 3.88 -18.52 -4.19
N LEU A 98 4.09 -17.35 -3.56
CA LEU A 98 3.33 -16.14 -3.84
C LEU A 98 3.77 -15.48 -5.15
N HIS A 99 2.90 -14.70 -5.76
CA HIS A 99 3.30 -13.79 -6.84
C HIS A 99 3.41 -12.39 -6.25
N GLU A 100 4.54 -11.71 -6.48
CA GLU A 100 4.82 -10.39 -5.90
C GLU A 100 5.39 -9.40 -6.92
N MET A 101 5.01 -8.12 -6.76
CA MET A 101 5.46 -6.94 -7.53
C MET A 101 5.69 -5.79 -6.56
N HIS A 102 6.69 -4.95 -6.82
CA HIS A 102 7.02 -3.82 -5.94
C HIS A 102 6.87 -2.48 -6.68
N VAL A 103 6.30 -1.51 -5.96
CA VAL A 103 6.24 -0.09 -6.32
C VAL A 103 6.84 0.71 -5.17
N ILE A 104 7.50 1.82 -5.46
CA ILE A 104 8.01 2.75 -4.45
C ILE A 104 7.17 4.01 -4.51
N ASP A 105 6.67 4.47 -3.36
CA ASP A 105 5.93 5.72 -3.27
C ASP A 105 6.86 6.95 -3.34
N PRO A 106 6.31 8.18 -3.46
CA PRO A 106 7.12 9.39 -3.58
C PRO A 106 8.10 9.65 -2.43
N ASP A 107 7.84 9.08 -1.25
CA ASP A 107 8.66 9.23 -0.03
C ASP A 107 9.58 8.02 0.19
N GLY A 108 9.63 7.06 -0.74
CA GLY A 108 10.49 5.89 -0.67
C GLY A 108 9.88 4.69 0.06
N VAL A 109 8.59 4.71 0.38
CA VAL A 109 7.90 3.58 1.02
C VAL A 109 7.69 2.47 0.00
N SER A 110 8.05 1.24 0.37
CA SER A 110 7.81 0.06 -0.48
C SER A 110 6.36 -0.41 -0.37
N LEU A 111 5.68 -0.50 -1.52
CA LEU A 111 4.39 -1.15 -1.67
C LEU A 111 4.60 -2.49 -2.38
N ILE A 112 4.35 -3.58 -1.66
CA ILE A 112 4.42 -4.94 -2.19
C ILE A 112 3.00 -5.37 -2.54
N PHE A 113 2.71 -5.44 -3.83
CA PHE A 113 1.48 -6.04 -4.34
C PHE A 113 1.66 -7.55 -4.43
N VAL A 114 0.64 -8.28 -3.99
CA VAL A 114 0.74 -9.72 -3.83
C VAL A 114 -0.53 -10.43 -4.27
N GLN A 115 -0.37 -11.47 -5.06
CA GLN A 115 -1.44 -12.42 -5.36
C GLN A 115 -1.14 -13.72 -4.62
N ILE A 116 -2.14 -14.22 -3.91
CA ILE A 116 -2.10 -15.52 -3.24
C ILE A 116 -2.75 -16.56 -4.19
N PRO A 117 -2.00 -17.54 -4.73
CA PRO A 117 -2.57 -18.61 -5.56
C PRO A 117 -3.65 -19.41 -4.84
N GLU A 118 -4.60 -20.01 -5.58
CA GLU A 118 -5.73 -20.76 -5.02
C GLU A 118 -5.32 -21.95 -4.14
N ASP A 119 -4.24 -22.64 -4.53
CA ASP A 119 -3.68 -23.81 -3.84
C ASP A 119 -2.70 -23.45 -2.71
N HIS A 120 -2.41 -22.16 -2.52
CA HIS A 120 -1.44 -21.68 -1.55
C HIS A 120 -1.90 -21.95 -0.09
N PRO A 121 -1.01 -22.37 0.82
CA PRO A 121 -1.36 -22.63 2.22
C PRO A 121 -2.07 -21.48 2.96
N LEU A 122 -1.78 -20.22 2.58
CA LEU A 122 -2.46 -19.04 3.16
C LEU A 122 -3.97 -18.99 2.88
N ARG A 123 -4.49 -19.77 1.92
CA ARG A 123 -5.93 -19.89 1.65
C ARG A 123 -6.60 -21.05 2.38
N ARG A 124 -5.84 -21.90 3.08
CA ARG A 124 -6.41 -23.02 3.81
C ARG A 124 -7.06 -22.53 5.11
N ASP A 125 -8.13 -23.20 5.53
CA ASP A 125 -8.71 -22.94 6.85
C ASP A 125 -7.67 -23.32 7.92
N ALA A 126 -7.26 -22.33 8.71
CA ALA A 126 -6.26 -22.50 9.76
C ALA A 126 -6.82 -23.21 11.01
N ARG A 127 -8.13 -23.49 11.06
CA ARG A 127 -8.79 -24.11 12.21
C ARG A 127 -8.81 -25.64 12.19
N GLY A 128 -8.46 -26.26 11.06
CA GLY A 128 -8.60 -27.70 10.84
C GLY A 128 -9.99 -28.10 10.38
#